data_AF-A0AAQ2BNY4-F1
#
_entry.id   AF-A0AAQ2BNY4-F1
#
_cell.length_a   1.000
_cell.length_b   1.000
_cell.length_c   1.000
_cell.angle_alpha   90.00
_cell.angle_beta   90.00
_cell.angle_gamma   90.00
#
_symmetry.space_group_name_H-M   'P 1'
#
loop_
_entity.id
_entity.type
_entity.pdbx_description
1 polymer ?
#
loop_
_entity_poly.entity_id
_entity_poly.type
_entity_poly.pdbx_seq_one_letter_code
_entity_poly.pdbx_strand_id
1 'polypeptide(L)'
;MEQTELIAQLDALTDAIEHAAAMADWIEAARLVDLREPLVASLAADQPPAGIAAIRRIQASNARIFADAQRAQQELTNEYQAAMGRVQAVGQYQSIASR
;
A
#
# COMPACT_ATOMS: atom_id res chain seq x y z
N MET A 1 14.43 11.47 -19.97
CA MET A 1 13.03 11.11 -20.21
C MET A 1 12.23 12.39 -20.26
N GLU A 2 11.33 12.53 -21.22
CA GLU A 2 10.46 13.71 -21.31
C GLU A 2 9.43 13.71 -20.17
N GLN A 3 8.95 14.88 -19.73
CA GLN A 3 8.01 14.98 -18.60
C GLN A 3 6.70 14.21 -18.87
N THR A 4 6.24 14.18 -20.12
CA THR A 4 5.06 13.40 -20.51
C THR A 4 5.28 11.89 -20.36
N GLU A 5 6.46 11.40 -20.73
CA GLU A 5 6.83 9.99 -20.56
C GLU A 5 6.97 9.63 -19.08
N LEU A 6 7.59 10.52 -18.28
CA LEU A 6 7.73 10.36 -16.84
C LEU A 6 6.36 10.23 -16.16
N ILE A 7 5.43 11.13 -16.48
CA ILE A 7 4.07 11.11 -15.92
C ILE A 7 3.34 9.82 -16.33
N ALA A 8 3.47 9.37 -17.58
CA ALA A 8 2.87 8.12 -18.03
C ALA A 8 3.45 6.90 -17.29
N GLN A 9 4.77 6.89 -17.04
CA GLN A 9 5.41 5.82 -16.28
C GLN A 9 4.97 5.82 -14.80
N LEU A 10 4.81 7.01 -14.20
CA LEU A 10 4.28 7.14 -12.84
C LEU A 10 2.84 6.67 -12.73
N ASP A 11 2.01 6.93 -13.75
CA ASP A 11 0.63 6.44 -13.83
C ASP A 11 0.61 4.91 -13.89
N ALA A 12 1.38 4.31 -14.79
CA ALA A 12 1.48 2.85 -14.93
C ALA A 12 1.98 2.15 -13.65
N LEU A 13 2.98 2.73 -12.96
CA LEU A 13 3.45 2.22 -11.67
C LEU A 13 2.38 2.37 -10.58
N THR A 14 1.59 3.44 -10.61
CA THR A 14 0.51 3.65 -9.65
C THR A 14 -0.62 2.64 -9.87
N ASP A 15 -0.99 2.35 -11.12
CA ASP A 15 -1.95 1.29 -11.45
C ASP A 15 -1.45 -0.09 -10.98
N ALA A 16 -0.16 -0.38 -11.16
CA ALA A 16 0.44 -1.63 -10.69
C ALA A 16 0.41 -1.75 -9.15
N ILE A 17 0.67 -0.65 -8.42
CA ILE A 17 0.55 -0.62 -6.96
C ILE A 17 -0.90 -0.83 -6.54
N GLU A 18 -1.87 -0.17 -7.19
CA GLU A 18 -3.31 -0.34 -6.92
C GLU A 18 -3.73 -1.79 -7.15
N HIS A 19 -3.24 -2.42 -8.21
CA HIS A 19 -3.50 -3.83 -8.49
C HIS A 19 -2.91 -4.77 -7.43
N ALA A 20 -1.63 -4.58 -7.05
CA ALA A 20 -0.99 -5.39 -6.02
C ALA A 20 -1.71 -5.25 -4.66
N ALA A 21 -2.09 -4.03 -4.29
CA ALA A 21 -2.87 -3.75 -3.10
C ALA A 21 -4.25 -4.46 -3.12
N ALA A 22 -4.95 -4.42 -4.26
CA ALA A 22 -6.23 -5.11 -4.43
C ALA A 22 -6.10 -6.65 -4.29
N MET A 23 -4.94 -7.21 -4.59
CA MET A 23 -4.61 -8.64 -4.41
C MET A 23 -4.03 -8.95 -3.03
N ALA A 24 -3.96 -7.98 -2.13
CA ALA A 24 -3.30 -8.08 -0.82
C ALA A 24 -1.81 -8.47 -0.90
N ASP A 25 -1.17 -8.28 -2.06
CA ASP A 25 0.27 -8.47 -2.25
C ASP A 25 1.02 -7.20 -1.82
N TRP A 26 1.05 -6.98 -0.49
CA TRP A 26 1.64 -5.79 0.10
C TRP A 26 3.18 -5.75 -0.06
N ILE A 27 3.82 -6.89 -0.27
CA ILE A 27 5.26 -6.97 -0.53
C ILE A 27 5.57 -6.42 -1.93
N GLU A 28 4.81 -6.85 -2.94
CA GLU A 28 4.97 -6.32 -4.30
C GLU A 28 4.56 -4.84 -4.39
N ALA A 29 3.48 -4.45 -3.71
CA ALA A 29 3.08 -3.05 -3.63
C ALA A 29 4.21 -2.16 -3.07
N ALA A 30 4.89 -2.60 -2.00
CA ALA A 30 6.03 -1.87 -1.43
C ALA A 30 7.21 -1.80 -2.41
N ARG A 31 7.57 -2.91 -3.06
CA ARG A 31 8.64 -2.94 -4.07
C ARG A 31 8.38 -1.97 -5.22
N LEU A 32 7.12 -1.87 -5.68
CA LEU A 32 6.72 -0.95 -6.73
C LEU A 32 6.76 0.51 -6.28
N VAL A 33 6.43 0.80 -5.01
CA VAL A 33 6.59 2.14 -4.42
C VAL A 33 8.07 2.56 -4.42
N ASP A 34 8.98 1.66 -4.00
CA ASP A 34 10.42 1.93 -3.99
C ASP A 34 10.95 2.21 -5.39
N LEU A 35 10.48 1.48 -6.41
CA LEU A 35 10.82 1.72 -7.81
C LEU A 35 10.29 3.09 -8.31
N ARG A 36 9.13 3.52 -7.81
CA ARG A 36 8.46 4.76 -8.22
C ARG A 36 9.09 6.00 -7.60
N GLU A 37 9.61 5.91 -6.37
CA GLU A 37 10.12 7.05 -5.60
C GLU A 37 11.11 7.96 -6.36
N PRO A 38 12.19 7.44 -7.00
CA PRO A 38 13.13 8.30 -7.73
C PRO A 38 12.50 8.98 -8.96
N LEU A 39 11.46 8.39 -9.54
CA LEU A 39 10.73 8.98 -10.66
C LEU A 39 9.87 10.16 -10.19
N VAL A 40 9.24 10.04 -9.02
CA VAL A 40 8.49 11.15 -8.43
C VAL A 40 9.41 12.34 -8.15
N ALA A 41 10.62 12.08 -7.64
CA ALA A 41 11.64 13.11 -7.41
C ALA A 41 12.13 13.79 -8.71
N SER A 42 11.91 13.17 -9.87
CA SER A 42 12.31 13.69 -11.18
C SER A 42 11.23 14.56 -11.85
N LEU A 43 10.04 14.70 -11.24
CA LEU A 43 8.98 15.55 -11.77
C LEU A 43 9.38 17.03 -11.70
N ALA A 44 9.23 17.74 -12.82
CA ALA A 44 9.35 19.19 -12.82
C ALA A 44 8.11 19.81 -12.14
N ALA A 45 8.33 20.86 -11.36
CA ALA A 45 7.24 21.60 -10.70
C ALA A 45 6.29 22.25 -11.71
N ASP A 46 6.84 22.80 -12.80
CA ASP A 46 6.07 23.38 -13.89
C ASP A 46 5.64 22.29 -14.87
N GLN A 47 4.33 22.14 -15.04
CA GLN A 47 3.73 21.18 -15.97
C GLN A 47 2.64 21.88 -16.79
N PRO A 48 2.44 21.47 -18.05
CA PRO A 48 1.27 21.90 -18.79
C PRO A 48 -0.02 21.42 -18.10
N PRO A 49 -1.18 22.04 -18.38
CA PRO A 49 -2.45 21.68 -17.75
C PRO A 49 -2.80 20.18 -17.82
N ALA A 50 -2.45 19.51 -18.91
CA ALA A 50 -2.64 18.07 -19.08
C ALA A 50 -1.79 17.24 -18.09
N GLY A 51 -0.54 17.64 -17.86
CA GLY A 51 0.35 17.00 -16.89
C GLY A 51 -0.16 17.17 -15.46
N ILE A 52 -0.62 18.38 -15.10
CA ILE A 52 -1.26 18.64 -13.80
C ILE A 52 -2.51 17.77 -13.61
N ALA A 53 -3.35 17.64 -14.64
CA ALA A 53 -4.54 16.79 -14.57
C ALA A 53 -4.18 15.31 -14.35
N ALA A 54 -3.11 14.81 -14.97
CA ALA A 54 -2.62 13.45 -14.76
C ALA A 54 -2.08 13.24 -13.35
N ILE A 55 -1.25 14.16 -12.84
CA ILE A 55 -0.72 14.10 -11.47
C ILE A 55 -1.86 14.07 -10.43
N ARG A 56 -2.95 14.82 -10.65
CA ARG A 56 -4.13 14.77 -9.76
C ARG A 56 -4.81 13.40 -9.75
N ARG A 57 -4.86 12.69 -10.89
CA ARG A 57 -5.40 11.32 -10.94
C ARG A 57 -4.51 10.36 -10.16
N ILE A 58 -3.20 10.45 -10.33
CA ILE A 58 -2.21 9.66 -9.57
C ILE A 58 -2.40 9.90 -8.06
N GLN A 59 -2.55 11.17 -7.63
CA GLN A 59 -2.82 11.50 -6.22
C GLN A 59 -4.12 10.88 -5.70
N ALA A 60 -5.19 10.87 -6.51
CA ALA A 60 -6.45 10.24 -6.14
C ALA A 60 -6.34 8.71 -6.03
N SER A 61 -5.56 8.05 -6.90
CA SER A 61 -5.25 6.63 -6.74
C SER A 61 -4.43 6.36 -5.47
N ASN A 62 -3.38 7.16 -5.23
CA ASN A 62 -2.57 7.05 -4.00
C ASN A 62 -3.42 7.16 -2.72
N ALA A 63 -4.42 8.05 -2.70
CA ALA A 63 -5.33 8.17 -1.57
C ALA A 63 -6.17 6.91 -1.34
N ARG A 64 -6.61 6.25 -2.42
CA ARG A 64 -7.36 4.98 -2.34
C ARG A 64 -6.45 3.85 -1.85
N ILE A 65 -5.25 3.71 -2.43
CA ILE A 65 -4.24 2.74 -2.01
C ILE A 65 -3.94 2.90 -0.51
N PHE A 66 -3.78 4.13 -0.03
CA PHE A 66 -3.49 4.39 1.37
C PHE A 66 -4.65 4.00 2.30
N ALA A 67 -5.89 4.28 1.90
CA ALA A 67 -7.07 3.86 2.65
C ALA A 67 -7.19 2.33 2.74
N ASP A 68 -6.85 1.62 1.66
CA ASP A 68 -6.86 0.15 1.63
C ASP A 68 -5.73 -0.43 2.49
N ALA A 69 -4.53 0.14 2.43
CA ALA A 69 -3.42 -0.26 3.28
C ALA A 69 -3.73 -0.08 4.78
N GLN A 70 -4.36 1.04 5.17
CA GLN A 70 -4.81 1.25 6.54
C GLN A 70 -5.82 0.20 7.00
N ARG A 71 -6.77 -0.15 6.13
CA ARG A 71 -7.78 -1.18 6.43
C ARG A 71 -7.11 -2.54 6.63
N ALA A 72 -6.24 -2.94 5.71
CA ALA A 72 -5.52 -4.21 5.79
C ALA A 72 -4.64 -4.28 7.06
N GLN A 73 -3.97 -3.19 7.44
CA GLN A 73 -3.20 -3.13 8.68
C GLN A 73 -4.09 -3.35 9.91
N GLN A 74 -5.26 -2.71 9.95
CA GLN A 74 -6.20 -2.84 11.05
C GLN A 74 -6.73 -4.28 11.17
N GLU A 75 -7.06 -4.91 10.04
CA GLU A 75 -7.51 -6.30 9.98
C GLU A 75 -6.43 -7.26 10.50
N LEU A 76 -5.19 -7.14 10.01
CA LEU A 76 -4.06 -7.95 10.47
C LEU A 76 -3.80 -7.80 11.97
N THR A 77 -3.91 -6.57 12.50
CA THR A 77 -3.74 -6.29 13.93
C THR A 77 -4.81 -6.98 14.77
N ASN A 78 -6.06 -6.91 14.33
CA ASN A 78 -7.19 -7.56 15.01
C ASN A 78 -7.03 -9.10 14.99
N GLU A 79 -6.65 -9.66 13.85
CA GLU A 79 -6.42 -11.10 13.70
C GLU A 79 -5.28 -11.59 14.59
N TYR A 80 -4.18 -10.85 14.64
CA TYR A 80 -3.05 -11.15 15.51
C TYR A 80 -3.46 -11.15 16.99
N GLN A 81 -4.19 -10.12 17.44
CA GLN A 81 -4.68 -10.07 18.82
C GLN A 81 -5.61 -11.23 19.16
N ALA A 82 -6.52 -11.58 18.23
CA ALA A 82 -7.41 -12.73 18.41
C ALA A 82 -6.65 -14.07 18.47
N ALA A 83 -5.62 -14.24 17.65
CA ALA A 83 -4.76 -15.43 17.68
C ALA A 83 -4.02 -15.54 19.01
N MET A 84 -3.41 -14.44 19.49
CA MET A 84 -2.71 -14.41 20.77
C MET A 84 -3.63 -14.68 21.95
N GLY A 85 -4.85 -14.14 21.95
CA GLY A 85 -5.86 -14.43 22.97
C GLY A 85 -6.22 -15.92 23.03
N ARG A 86 -6.35 -16.58 21.86
CA ARG A 86 -6.60 -18.04 21.79
C ARG A 86 -5.43 -18.85 22.35
N VAL A 87 -4.19 -18.47 22.03
CA VAL A 87 -2.99 -19.15 22.57
C VAL A 87 -2.94 -19.02 24.10
N GLN A 88 -3.21 -17.83 24.64
CA GLN A 88 -3.24 -17.60 26.09
C GLN A 88 -4.31 -18.45 26.78
N ALA A 89 -5.52 -18.53 26.21
CA ALA A 89 -6.60 -19.36 26.76
C ALA A 89 -6.21 -20.84 26.83
N VAL A 90 -5.60 -21.38 25.76
CA VAL A 90 -5.11 -22.78 25.75
C VAL A 90 -4.07 -23.00 26.85
N GLY A 91 -3.10 -22.07 27.01
CA GLY A 91 -2.10 -22.16 28.08
C GLY A 91 -2.72 -22.17 29.48
N GLN A 92 -3.77 -21.37 29.71
CA GLN A 92 -4.48 -21.35 30.99
C GLN A 92 -5.20 -22.69 31.26
N TYR A 93 -5.91 -23.23 30.26
CA TYR A 93 -6.56 -24.55 30.40
C TYR A 93 -5.56 -25.66 30.71
N GLN A 94 -4.43 -25.70 30.00
CA GLN A 94 -3.36 -26.69 30.25
C GLN A 94 -2.81 -26.56 31.67
N SER A 95 -2.60 -25.33 32.16
CA SER A 95 -2.08 -25.09 33.52
C SER A 95 -3.04 -25.57 34.62
N ILE A 96 -4.35 -25.43 34.41
CA ILE A 96 -5.38 -25.89 35.35
C ILE A 96 -5.47 -27.42 35.32
N ALA A 97 -5.44 -28.04 34.14
CA ALA A 97 -5.52 -29.50 34.00
C ALA A 97 -4.27 -30.24 34.53
N SER A 98 -3.14 -29.56 34.65
CA SER A 98 -1.89 -30.11 35.19
C SER A 98 -1.70 -29.94 36.71
N ARG A 99 -2.67 -29.33 37.40
CA ARG A 99 -2.72 -29.25 38.88
C ARG A 99 -3.60 -30.34 39.45
#